data_AF-A0A7W0WYM8-F1
#
_entry.id   AF-A0A7W0WYM8-F1
#
_cell.length_a   1.000
_cell.length_b   1.000
_cell.length_c   1.000
_cell.angle_alpha   90.00
_cell.angle_beta   90.00
_cell.angle_gamma   90.00
#
_symmetry.space_group_name_H-M   'P 1'
#
loop_
_entity.id
_entity.type
_entity.pdbx_description
1 polymer ?
#
loop_
_entity_poly.entity_id
_entity_poly.type
_entity_poly.pdbx_seq_one_letter_code
_entity_poly.pdbx_strand_id
1 'polypeptide(L)'
;MAKRFDIRTLFEKKRSWQRPDYTGFRSIYEELDAVHMGKKAISVEWPLRDWVESQEFIDVIAYAHDRGLMVVLDPNPNEHMPRDRQPMRAFILRTEEMWRIPAIRALESVRCDEGVTSTLFGYSKKQIRRHLEYRYWCRPEGRYGDVYYALLAKDQRDDVIALGHKAFGDPTGLVFFECGLEMKRDAWSRVPKHVTVARFLMTTTLGWKIVGDATKRRLASTVYSNVVPKKLAPQINQELGSPIEFLTRRGWSS
;
A
#
# COMPACT_ATOMS: atom_id res chain seq x y z
N MET A 1 23.07 7.74 29.86
CA MET A 1 22.18 8.13 28.74
C MET A 1 21.51 6.88 28.19
N ALA A 2 20.18 6.76 28.27
CA ALA A 2 19.48 5.66 27.62
C ALA A 2 19.62 5.78 26.09
N LYS A 3 19.96 4.68 25.41
CA LYS A 3 20.09 4.66 23.96
C LYS A 3 18.72 4.93 23.34
N ARG A 4 18.57 6.04 22.61
CA ARG A 4 17.32 6.40 21.94
C ARG A 4 16.92 5.28 20.98
N PHE A 5 15.68 4.80 21.08
CA PHE A 5 15.16 3.77 20.20
C PHE A 5 15.19 4.24 18.74
N ASP A 6 15.77 3.42 17.85
CA ASP A 6 15.87 3.73 16.41
C ASP A 6 14.70 3.10 15.65
N ILE A 7 13.73 3.93 15.28
CA ILE A 7 12.51 3.54 14.56
C ILE A 7 12.83 2.85 13.22
N ARG A 8 13.97 3.16 12.59
CA ARG A 8 14.40 2.53 11.32
C ARG A 8 14.58 1.03 11.44
N THR A 9 14.79 0.51 12.65
CA THR A 9 14.93 -0.93 12.88
C THR A 9 13.65 -1.71 12.61
N LEU A 10 12.48 -1.03 12.66
CA LEU A 10 11.16 -1.60 12.39
C LEU A 10 10.90 -1.86 10.90
N PHE A 11 11.64 -1.20 10.01
CA PHE A 11 11.40 -1.23 8.57
C PHE A 11 12.47 -2.01 7.81
N GLU A 12 12.10 -2.49 6.63
CA GLU A 12 13.04 -3.09 5.68
C GLU A 12 14.04 -2.05 5.15
N LYS A 13 15.27 -2.48 4.86
CA LYS A 13 16.35 -1.56 4.43
C LYS A 13 16.17 -1.02 3.01
N LYS A 14 15.39 -1.71 2.18
CA LYS A 14 15.07 -1.33 0.80
C LYS A 14 13.59 -1.61 0.58
N ARG A 15 12.94 -0.85 -0.30
CA ARG A 15 11.65 -1.27 -0.84
C ARG A 15 11.91 -2.60 -1.52
N SER A 16 11.40 -3.67 -0.95
CA SER A 16 11.33 -4.93 -1.65
C SER A 16 10.25 -4.76 -2.73
N TRP A 17 10.62 -4.17 -3.86
CA TRP A 17 9.84 -4.36 -5.09
C TRP A 17 9.73 -5.85 -5.43
N GLN A 18 10.66 -6.65 -4.91
CA GLN A 18 10.41 -8.04 -4.59
C GLN A 18 9.29 -8.13 -3.55
N ARG A 19 8.03 -8.01 -4.02
CA ARG A 19 6.85 -8.49 -3.30
C ARG A 19 7.30 -9.77 -2.60
N PRO A 20 7.39 -9.80 -1.27
CA PRO A 20 8.12 -10.88 -0.63
C PRO A 20 7.47 -12.19 -1.06
N ASP A 21 8.30 -13.23 -1.22
CA ASP A 21 8.06 -14.55 -1.84
C ASP A 21 6.73 -15.25 -1.44
N TYR A 22 6.03 -14.69 -0.46
CA TYR A 22 4.72 -15.05 0.04
C TYR A 22 3.55 -14.81 -0.92
N THR A 23 3.74 -14.07 -2.01
CA THR A 23 2.66 -13.75 -2.94
C THR A 23 2.73 -14.48 -4.30
N GLY A 24 3.88 -15.06 -4.66
CA GLY A 24 4.06 -15.61 -6.00
C GLY A 24 3.93 -14.57 -7.12
N PHE A 25 3.99 -13.27 -6.80
CA PHE A 25 4.09 -12.19 -7.78
C PHE A 25 5.56 -11.97 -8.18
N ARG A 26 6.07 -13.00 -8.82
CA ARG A 26 6.66 -12.97 -10.15
C ARG A 26 6.76 -11.59 -10.81
N SER A 27 7.93 -11.27 -11.36
CA SER A 27 8.14 -10.14 -12.30
C SER A 27 7.04 -10.09 -13.36
N ILE A 28 6.83 -8.94 -14.03
CA ILE A 28 5.82 -8.83 -15.10
C ILE A 28 5.94 -9.99 -16.11
N TYR A 29 7.17 -10.35 -16.49
CA TYR A 29 7.47 -11.49 -17.35
C TYR A 29 6.96 -12.84 -16.82
N GLU A 30 7.20 -13.11 -15.54
CA GLU A 30 6.74 -14.34 -14.92
C GLU A 30 5.21 -14.34 -14.66
N GLU A 31 4.56 -13.16 -14.54
CA GLU A 31 3.11 -13.04 -14.57
C GLU A 31 2.56 -13.41 -15.95
N LEU A 32 3.20 -12.96 -17.02
CA LEU A 32 2.85 -13.31 -18.40
C LEU A 32 3.04 -14.80 -18.67
N ASP A 33 4.14 -15.40 -18.20
CA ASP A 33 4.31 -16.86 -18.23
C ASP A 33 3.16 -17.59 -17.53
N ALA A 34 2.68 -17.07 -16.39
CA ALA A 34 1.58 -17.68 -15.66
C ALA A 34 0.25 -17.60 -16.44
N VAL A 35 -0.01 -16.50 -17.14
CA VAL A 35 -1.18 -16.35 -18.01
C VAL A 35 -1.08 -17.30 -19.20
N HIS A 36 0.07 -17.34 -19.86
CA HIS A 36 0.36 -18.24 -20.98
C HIS A 36 0.13 -19.71 -20.60
N MET A 37 0.70 -20.14 -19.46
CA MET A 37 0.57 -21.51 -18.94
C MET A 37 -0.83 -21.81 -18.35
N GLY A 38 -1.77 -20.87 -18.37
CA GLY A 38 -3.11 -21.04 -17.78
C GLY A 38 -3.15 -21.17 -16.27
N LYS A 39 -2.06 -20.80 -15.59
CA LYS A 39 -1.99 -20.70 -14.13
C LYS A 39 -2.63 -19.41 -13.62
N LYS A 40 -2.81 -18.43 -14.50
CA LYS A 40 -3.51 -17.16 -14.28
C LYS A 40 -4.42 -16.91 -15.47
N ALA A 41 -5.54 -16.24 -15.25
CA ALA A 41 -6.50 -15.96 -16.31
C ALA A 41 -6.18 -14.67 -17.08
N ILE A 42 -5.63 -13.67 -16.38
CA ILE A 42 -5.40 -12.32 -16.89
C ILE A 42 -4.35 -11.62 -16.02
N SER A 43 -3.46 -10.84 -16.61
CA SER A 43 -2.69 -9.82 -15.90
C SER A 43 -3.32 -8.45 -16.11
N VAL A 44 -3.35 -7.63 -15.06
CA VAL A 44 -3.91 -6.27 -15.10
C VAL A 44 -2.88 -5.32 -14.51
N GLU A 45 -2.29 -4.50 -15.37
CA GLU A 45 -1.32 -3.48 -14.99
C GLU A 45 -1.96 -2.09 -15.06
N TRP A 46 -1.40 -1.15 -14.29
CA TRP A 46 -1.84 0.25 -14.25
C TRP A 46 -0.70 1.18 -14.69
N PRO A 47 -0.23 1.05 -15.95
CA PRO A 47 0.81 1.91 -16.48
C PRO A 47 0.44 3.39 -16.40
N LEU A 48 1.42 4.25 -16.04
CA LEU A 48 1.33 5.66 -16.39
C LEU A 48 1.51 5.80 -17.90
N ARG A 49 0.88 6.81 -18.53
CA ARG A 49 0.99 7.06 -19.97
C ARG A 49 2.45 7.13 -20.45
N ASP A 50 3.33 7.82 -19.71
CA ASP A 50 4.76 7.90 -20.05
C ASP A 50 5.45 6.52 -20.03
N TRP A 51 5.00 5.59 -19.18
CA TRP A 51 5.54 4.23 -19.18
C TRP A 51 5.05 3.43 -20.38
N VAL A 52 3.81 3.65 -20.84
CA VAL A 52 3.29 3.02 -22.08
C VAL A 52 4.15 3.38 -23.31
N GLU A 53 4.78 4.55 -23.29
CA GLU A 53 5.67 5.03 -24.36
C GLU A 53 7.14 4.62 -24.17
N SER A 54 7.46 3.93 -23.07
CA SER A 54 8.83 3.52 -22.73
C SER A 54 9.25 2.24 -23.45
N GLN A 55 10.57 2.08 -23.64
CA GLN A 55 11.15 0.84 -24.18
C GLN A 55 10.81 -0.37 -23.30
N GLU A 56 10.78 -0.19 -21.97
CA GLU A 56 10.44 -1.28 -21.04
C GLU A 56 9.03 -1.82 -21.30
N PHE A 57 8.06 -0.95 -21.58
CA PHE A 57 6.69 -1.41 -21.89
C PHE A 57 6.59 -2.06 -23.27
N ILE A 58 7.35 -1.56 -24.25
CA ILE A 58 7.47 -2.21 -25.57
C ILE A 58 8.03 -3.63 -25.41
N ASP A 59 9.05 -3.82 -24.56
CA ASP A 59 9.63 -5.14 -24.28
C ASP A 59 8.60 -6.08 -23.62
N VAL A 60 7.76 -5.56 -22.71
CA VAL A 60 6.64 -6.30 -22.10
C VAL A 60 5.60 -6.73 -23.14
N ILE A 61 5.21 -5.84 -24.07
CA ILE A 61 4.27 -6.17 -25.15
C ILE A 61 4.85 -7.25 -26.06
N ALA A 62 6.11 -7.09 -26.48
CA ALA A 62 6.79 -8.09 -27.31
C ALA A 62 6.81 -9.46 -26.62
N TYR A 63 7.19 -9.49 -25.35
CA TYR A 63 7.22 -10.72 -24.56
C TYR A 63 5.85 -11.38 -24.38
N ALA A 64 4.79 -10.58 -24.24
CA ALA A 64 3.41 -11.07 -24.19
C ALA A 64 2.99 -11.67 -25.54
N HIS A 65 3.29 -10.97 -26.64
CA HIS A 65 2.97 -11.42 -27.99
C HIS A 65 3.68 -12.73 -28.35
N ASP A 66 4.95 -12.90 -27.97
CA ASP A 66 5.72 -14.13 -28.16
C ASP A 66 5.09 -15.36 -27.45
N ARG A 67 4.21 -15.11 -26.48
CA ARG A 67 3.44 -16.13 -25.75
C ARG A 67 2.01 -16.30 -26.25
N GLY A 68 1.66 -15.67 -27.37
CA GLY A 68 0.29 -15.68 -27.89
C GLY A 68 -0.70 -14.98 -26.95
N LEU A 69 -0.23 -14.04 -26.13
CA LEU A 69 -1.08 -13.21 -25.28
C LEU A 69 -1.46 -11.93 -26.03
N MET A 70 -2.70 -11.53 -25.84
CA MET A 70 -3.22 -10.25 -26.31
C MET A 70 -3.03 -9.20 -25.21
N VAL A 71 -2.63 -7.99 -25.62
CA VAL A 71 -2.57 -6.81 -24.76
C VAL A 71 -3.69 -5.84 -25.17
N VAL A 72 -4.57 -5.50 -24.24
CA VAL A 72 -5.63 -4.50 -24.44
C VAL A 72 -5.34 -3.31 -23.54
N LEU A 73 -5.15 -2.16 -24.17
CA LEU A 73 -5.00 -0.88 -23.47
C LEU A 73 -6.37 -0.24 -23.30
N ASP A 74 -6.72 0.00 -22.04
CA ASP A 74 -7.97 0.60 -21.62
C ASP A 74 -7.67 1.94 -20.93
N PRO A 75 -7.93 3.09 -21.58
CA PRO A 75 -7.75 4.39 -20.95
C PRO A 75 -8.72 4.52 -19.77
N ASN A 76 -8.20 4.70 -18.55
CA ASN A 76 -9.05 4.88 -17.37
C ASN A 76 -9.79 6.22 -17.49
N PRO A 77 -11.14 6.25 -17.44
CA PRO A 77 -11.92 7.48 -17.58
C PRO A 77 -11.90 8.39 -16.34
N ASN A 78 -10.93 8.29 -15.44
CA ASN A 78 -10.83 9.22 -14.31
C ASN A 78 -10.36 10.60 -14.82
N GLU A 79 -11.34 11.43 -15.17
CA GLU A 79 -11.24 12.74 -15.85
C GLU A 79 -10.50 13.85 -15.08
N HIS A 80 -9.98 13.57 -13.88
CA HIS A 80 -9.42 14.60 -12.99
C HIS A 80 -7.89 14.70 -12.99
N MET A 81 -7.18 13.88 -13.78
CA MET A 81 -5.72 13.99 -13.94
C MET A 81 -5.33 14.62 -15.29
N PRO A 82 -4.24 15.41 -15.34
CA PRO A 82 -3.60 15.84 -16.58
C PRO A 82 -3.39 14.64 -17.52
N ARG A 83 -3.60 14.84 -18.83
CA ARG A 83 -3.66 13.77 -19.84
C ARG A 83 -2.41 12.88 -19.87
N ASP A 84 -1.24 13.47 -19.63
CA ASP A 84 0.08 12.85 -19.49
C ASP A 84 0.22 11.97 -18.23
N ARG A 85 -0.61 12.20 -17.21
CA ARG A 85 -0.59 11.46 -15.94
C ARG A 85 -1.78 10.53 -15.75
N GLN A 86 -2.68 10.45 -16.74
CA GLN A 86 -3.82 9.55 -16.67
C GLN A 86 -3.32 8.11 -16.66
N PRO A 87 -3.62 7.33 -15.59
CA PRO A 87 -3.27 5.93 -15.55
C PRO A 87 -4.04 5.20 -16.65
N MET A 88 -3.33 4.44 -17.47
CA MET A 88 -3.94 3.49 -18.40
C MET A 88 -4.04 2.14 -17.70
N ARG A 89 -5.00 1.31 -18.11
CA ARG A 89 -5.05 -0.09 -17.73
C ARG A 89 -4.54 -0.92 -18.89
N ALA A 90 -3.64 -1.86 -18.62
CA ALA A 90 -3.21 -2.85 -19.59
C ALA A 90 -3.71 -4.23 -19.14
N PHE A 91 -4.63 -4.79 -19.90
CA PHE A 91 -5.12 -6.16 -19.74
C PHE A 91 -4.28 -7.09 -20.62
N ILE A 92 -3.64 -8.08 -20.02
CA ILE A 92 -2.81 -9.04 -20.75
C ILE A 92 -3.35 -10.45 -20.51
N LEU A 93 -3.87 -11.08 -21.56
CA LEU A 93 -4.68 -12.30 -21.47
C LEU A 93 -4.64 -13.09 -22.76
N ARG A 94 -5.07 -14.35 -22.71
CA ARG A 94 -5.31 -15.14 -23.92
C ARG A 94 -6.58 -14.64 -24.62
N THR A 95 -6.63 -14.74 -25.94
CA THR A 95 -7.74 -14.20 -26.75
C THR A 95 -9.10 -14.83 -26.36
N GLU A 96 -9.14 -16.09 -25.98
CA GLU A 96 -10.35 -16.77 -25.52
C GLU A 96 -10.86 -16.26 -24.16
N GLU A 97 -10.04 -15.51 -23.42
CA GLU A 97 -10.39 -14.93 -22.11
C GLU A 97 -10.88 -13.47 -22.24
N MET A 98 -11.03 -12.93 -23.46
CA MET A 98 -11.43 -11.53 -23.71
C MET A 98 -12.69 -11.08 -22.95
N TRP A 99 -13.63 -12.00 -22.76
CA TRP A 99 -14.89 -11.76 -22.04
C TRP A 99 -14.68 -11.30 -20.60
N ARG A 100 -13.48 -11.48 -20.02
CA ARG A 100 -13.15 -11.03 -18.67
C ARG A 100 -13.05 -9.52 -18.56
N ILE A 101 -12.65 -8.81 -19.60
CA ILE A 101 -12.52 -7.35 -19.57
C ILE A 101 -13.85 -6.67 -19.20
N PRO A 102 -14.97 -6.92 -19.91
CA PRO A 102 -16.26 -6.34 -19.51
C PRO A 102 -16.75 -6.85 -18.14
N ALA A 103 -16.43 -8.08 -17.74
CA ALA A 103 -16.78 -8.60 -16.42
C ALA A 103 -16.04 -7.87 -15.28
N ILE A 104 -14.76 -7.55 -15.48
CA ILE A 104 -13.96 -6.76 -14.53
C ILE A 104 -14.55 -5.37 -14.39
N ARG A 105 -14.84 -4.69 -15.51
CA ARG A 105 -15.47 -3.36 -15.51
C ARG A 105 -16.82 -3.35 -14.78
N ALA A 106 -17.65 -4.38 -15.00
CA ALA A 106 -18.94 -4.51 -14.31
C ALA A 106 -18.76 -4.77 -12.79
N LEU A 107 -17.71 -5.49 -12.38
CA LEU A 107 -17.41 -5.68 -10.98
C LEU A 107 -16.91 -4.40 -10.31
N GLU A 108 -16.06 -3.63 -10.99
CA GLU A 108 -15.56 -2.34 -10.51
C GLU A 108 -16.65 -1.28 -10.40
N SER A 109 -17.65 -1.27 -11.30
CA SER A 109 -18.77 -0.33 -11.21
C SER A 109 -19.68 -0.58 -10.00
N VAL A 110 -19.67 -1.81 -9.46
CA VAL A 110 -20.45 -2.20 -8.28
C VAL A 110 -19.59 -2.20 -7.01
N ARG A 111 -18.29 -2.49 -7.11
CA ARG A 111 -17.35 -2.51 -5.99
C ARG A 111 -16.47 -1.27 -6.00
N CYS A 112 -16.77 -0.39 -5.07
CA CYS A 112 -16.01 0.82 -4.79
C CYS A 112 -14.55 0.55 -4.33
N ASP A 113 -14.17 -0.61 -3.80
CA ASP A 113 -12.80 -0.81 -3.33
C ASP A 113 -11.83 -1.24 -4.45
N GLU A 114 -11.24 -0.24 -5.10
CA GLU A 114 -10.30 -0.30 -6.24
C GLU A 114 -9.02 -1.14 -5.99
N GLY A 115 -8.79 -1.67 -4.78
CA GLY A 115 -7.50 -2.26 -4.42
C GLY A 115 -7.38 -3.78 -4.61
N VAL A 116 -8.49 -4.52 -4.65
CA VAL A 116 -8.46 -5.97 -4.37
C VAL A 116 -8.82 -6.86 -5.57
N THR A 117 -9.50 -6.36 -6.59
CA THR A 117 -10.24 -7.25 -7.49
C THR A 117 -9.53 -7.60 -8.79
N SER A 118 -8.83 -6.70 -9.48
CA SER A 118 -8.35 -6.97 -10.84
C SER A 118 -7.03 -7.76 -10.93
N THR A 119 -6.06 -7.47 -10.08
CA THR A 119 -4.74 -8.12 -10.10
C THR A 119 -4.77 -9.57 -9.59
N LEU A 120 -5.84 -9.96 -8.89
CA LEU A 120 -5.97 -11.25 -8.23
C LEU A 120 -6.74 -12.31 -9.05
N PHE A 121 -7.28 -11.94 -10.22
CA PHE A 121 -8.04 -12.87 -11.04
C PHE A 121 -7.18 -14.03 -11.56
N GLY A 122 -7.63 -15.25 -11.28
CA GLY A 122 -6.93 -16.49 -11.65
C GLY A 122 -6.02 -17.07 -10.57
N TYR A 123 -5.82 -16.38 -9.44
CA TYR A 123 -5.08 -16.95 -8.31
C TYR A 123 -5.95 -17.89 -7.44
N SER A 124 -5.33 -18.88 -6.82
CA SER A 124 -6.00 -19.75 -5.84
C SER A 124 -6.46 -18.95 -4.61
N LYS A 125 -7.50 -19.45 -3.91
CA LYS A 125 -7.96 -18.87 -2.62
C LYS A 125 -6.82 -18.64 -1.63
N LYS A 126 -5.85 -19.55 -1.59
CA LYS A 126 -4.66 -19.45 -0.71
C LYS A 126 -3.75 -18.27 -1.11
N GLN A 127 -3.55 -18.04 -2.40
CA GLN A 127 -2.77 -16.91 -2.92
C GLN A 127 -3.49 -15.57 -2.70
N ILE A 128 -4.79 -15.52 -2.98
CA ILE A 128 -5.64 -14.35 -2.71
C ILE A 128 -5.55 -13.99 -1.22
N ARG A 129 -5.78 -14.97 -0.34
CA ARG A 129 -5.69 -14.76 1.12
C ARG A 129 -4.32 -14.22 1.53
N ARG A 130 -3.22 -14.79 1.03
CA ARG A 130 -1.86 -14.30 1.34
C ARG A 130 -1.60 -12.89 0.82
N HIS A 131 -2.12 -12.55 -0.36
CA HIS A 131 -2.02 -11.19 -0.89
C HIS A 131 -2.78 -10.21 0.00
N LEU A 132 -4.01 -10.55 0.41
CA LEU A 132 -4.79 -9.73 1.33
C LEU A 132 -4.11 -9.59 2.69
N GLU A 133 -3.59 -10.67 3.28
CA GLU A 133 -2.82 -10.63 4.53
C GLU A 133 -1.58 -9.73 4.41
N TYR A 134 -0.88 -9.79 3.27
CA TYR A 134 0.28 -8.94 3.00
C TYR A 134 -0.10 -7.47 2.79
N ARG A 135 -1.14 -7.21 1.98
CA ARG A 135 -1.68 -5.87 1.75
C ARG A 135 -2.07 -5.27 3.08
N TYR A 136 -2.91 -5.98 3.85
CA TYR A 136 -3.31 -5.58 5.18
C TYR A 136 -2.11 -5.36 6.11
N TRP A 137 -1.01 -6.12 5.99
CA TRP A 137 0.21 -5.87 6.75
C TRP A 137 0.92 -4.56 6.36
N CYS A 138 1.05 -4.28 5.06
CA CYS A 138 1.86 -3.17 4.55
C CYS A 138 1.07 -1.87 4.32
N ARG A 139 -0.23 -1.96 4.08
CA ARG A 139 -1.14 -0.84 3.79
C ARG A 139 -2.55 -1.16 4.33
N PRO A 140 -3.09 -0.41 5.30
CA PRO A 140 -4.50 -0.46 5.63
C PRO A 140 -5.31 -0.21 4.35
N GLU A 141 -6.35 -1.01 4.11
CA GLU A 141 -7.28 -0.76 3.02
C GLU A 141 -8.11 0.47 3.38
N GLY A 142 -7.95 1.54 2.61
CA GLY A 142 -8.75 2.75 2.76
C GLY A 142 -8.57 3.66 1.56
N ARG A 143 -9.68 4.28 1.18
CA ARG A 143 -9.88 4.91 -0.12
C ARG A 143 -9.16 6.26 -0.30
N TYR A 144 -8.67 6.91 0.76
CA TYR A 144 -8.10 8.27 0.67
C TYR A 144 -7.11 8.60 1.80
N GLY A 145 -5.93 7.99 1.84
CA GLY A 145 -4.90 8.42 2.79
C GLY A 145 -3.59 7.66 2.72
N ASP A 146 -2.53 8.32 3.19
CA ASP A 146 -1.23 7.69 3.42
C ASP A 146 -1.19 7.05 4.81
N VAL A 147 -0.37 6.01 4.94
CA VAL A 147 -0.22 5.27 6.19
C VAL A 147 0.80 5.97 7.07
N TYR A 148 0.35 6.39 8.25
CA TYR A 148 1.21 6.97 9.27
C TYR A 148 1.27 6.07 10.48
N TYR A 149 2.39 6.18 11.19
CA TYR A 149 2.64 5.44 12.42
C TYR A 149 2.88 6.39 13.58
N ALA A 150 2.51 5.97 14.78
CA ALA A 150 2.80 6.66 16.02
C ALA A 150 3.42 5.70 17.03
N LEU A 151 4.42 6.18 17.79
CA LEU A 151 4.85 5.51 19.02
C LEU A 151 4.04 6.05 20.19
N LEU A 152 3.36 5.17 20.90
CA LEU A 152 2.55 5.50 22.06
C LEU A 152 3.15 4.89 23.32
N ALA A 153 3.26 5.66 24.38
CA ALA A 153 3.44 5.13 25.73
C ALA A 153 2.17 4.37 26.19
N LYS A 154 2.28 3.65 27.31
CA LYS A 154 1.18 2.80 27.81
C LYS A 154 -0.08 3.61 28.13
N ASP A 155 0.06 4.71 28.84
CA ASP A 155 -1.02 5.65 29.17
C ASP A 155 -1.69 6.20 27.91
N GLN A 156 -0.91 6.66 26.93
CA GLN A 156 -1.43 7.14 25.64
C GLN A 156 -2.20 6.06 24.87
N ARG A 157 -1.72 4.81 24.92
CA ARG A 157 -2.44 3.67 24.33
C ARG A 157 -3.77 3.44 25.05
N ASP A 158 -3.75 3.44 26.39
CA ASP A 158 -4.94 3.19 27.20
C ASP A 158 -6.00 4.30 26.95
N ASP A 159 -5.56 5.54 26.76
CA ASP A 159 -6.43 6.66 26.36
C ASP A 159 -7.04 6.45 24.97
N VAL A 160 -6.26 6.01 23.97
CA VAL A 160 -6.77 5.68 22.64
C VAL A 160 -7.81 4.57 22.70
N ILE A 161 -7.57 3.54 23.52
CA ILE A 161 -8.51 2.43 23.75
C ILE A 161 -9.80 2.94 24.40
N ALA A 162 -9.69 3.79 25.41
CA ALA A 162 -10.85 4.41 26.07
C ALA A 162 -11.68 5.26 25.10
N LEU A 163 -11.03 5.92 24.14
CA LEU A 163 -11.66 6.67 23.05
C LEU A 163 -12.15 5.78 21.89
N GLY A 164 -12.10 4.46 22.04
CA GLY A 164 -12.59 3.50 21.06
C GLY A 164 -11.83 3.52 19.73
N HIS A 165 -10.53 3.82 19.77
CA HIS A 165 -9.63 3.87 18.61
C HIS A 165 -9.98 4.95 17.57
N LYS A 166 -10.64 6.01 18.04
CA LYS A 166 -11.08 7.14 17.20
C LYS A 166 -10.19 8.38 17.29
N ALA A 167 -9.29 8.45 18.27
CA ALA A 167 -8.45 9.63 18.50
C ALA A 167 -7.24 9.30 19.39
N PHE A 168 -6.20 10.12 19.28
CA PHE A 168 -4.98 10.04 20.09
C PHE A 168 -5.07 10.68 21.49
N GLY A 169 -6.23 11.20 21.89
CA GLY A 169 -6.38 11.92 23.16
C GLY A 169 -5.53 13.20 23.22
N ASP A 170 -4.99 13.53 24.41
CA ASP A 170 -4.06 14.64 24.61
C ASP A 170 -2.64 14.27 24.11
N PRO A 171 -2.14 14.87 23.02
CA PRO A 171 -0.96 14.40 22.27
C PRO A 171 0.41 14.77 22.84
N THR A 172 0.60 14.76 24.16
CA THR A 172 1.87 15.25 24.71
C THR A 172 3.01 14.27 24.39
N GLY A 173 3.92 14.66 23.49
CA GLY A 173 5.13 13.89 23.18
C GLY A 173 4.98 12.76 22.15
N LEU A 174 3.91 12.77 21.34
CA LEU A 174 3.72 11.77 20.28
C LEU A 174 4.80 11.87 19.20
N VAL A 175 5.45 10.73 18.93
CA VAL A 175 6.38 10.59 17.81
C VAL A 175 5.65 9.99 16.63
N PHE A 176 5.39 10.81 15.62
CA PHE A 176 4.82 10.36 14.36
C PHE A 176 5.92 10.05 13.36
N PHE A 177 5.69 9.04 12.53
CA PHE A 177 6.61 8.71 11.47
C PHE A 177 5.90 8.15 10.24
N GLU A 178 6.49 8.44 9.09
CA GLU A 178 6.12 7.91 7.78
C GLU A 178 7.33 7.20 7.19
N CYS A 179 7.11 6.06 6.56
CA CYS A 179 8.15 5.39 5.80
C CYS A 179 7.56 4.81 4.52
N GLY A 180 8.28 5.01 3.41
CA GLY A 180 7.96 4.36 2.14
C GLY A 180 8.34 2.89 2.10
N LEU A 181 8.93 2.34 3.16
CA LEU A 181 9.41 0.96 3.27
C LEU A 181 8.39 0.08 3.99
N GLU A 182 8.44 -1.22 3.71
CA GLU A 182 7.63 -2.21 4.41
C GLU A 182 8.09 -2.37 5.85
N MET A 183 7.14 -2.55 6.77
CA MET A 183 7.45 -2.89 8.15
C MET A 183 7.80 -4.38 8.24
N LYS A 184 8.88 -4.71 8.95
CA LYS A 184 9.31 -6.10 9.14
C LYS A 184 8.24 -6.91 9.84
N ARG A 185 8.09 -8.19 9.48
CA ARG A 185 7.18 -9.11 10.19
C ARG A 185 7.53 -9.30 11.67
N ASP A 186 8.81 -9.19 12.01
CA ASP A 186 9.30 -9.26 13.38
C ASP A 186 9.34 -7.89 14.09
N ALA A 187 8.78 -6.83 13.49
CA ALA A 187 8.83 -5.48 14.03
C ALA A 187 8.31 -5.40 15.46
N TRP A 188 7.23 -6.13 15.79
CA TRP A 188 6.70 -6.26 17.15
C TRP A 188 7.79 -6.59 18.18
N SER A 189 8.68 -7.55 17.85
CA SER A 189 9.73 -8.00 18.77
C SER A 189 10.84 -6.96 18.98
N ARG A 190 10.90 -5.94 18.12
CA ARG A 190 11.87 -4.84 18.14
C ARG A 190 11.32 -3.62 18.86
N VAL A 191 10.00 -3.55 19.10
CA VAL A 191 9.37 -2.46 19.84
C VAL A 191 9.74 -2.57 21.33
N PRO A 192 10.22 -1.49 21.97
CA PRO A 192 10.49 -1.50 23.41
C PRO A 192 9.23 -1.82 24.23
N LYS A 193 9.38 -2.57 25.33
CA LYS A 193 8.25 -3.09 26.15
C LYS A 193 7.25 -2.04 26.66
N HIS A 194 7.65 -0.77 26.77
CA HIS A 194 6.85 0.32 27.34
C HIS A 194 6.21 1.22 26.28
N VAL A 195 6.39 0.90 25.00
CA VAL A 195 5.75 1.61 23.89
C VAL A 195 5.00 0.63 23.00
N THR A 196 3.99 1.12 22.30
CA THR A 196 3.33 0.41 21.21
C THR A 196 3.47 1.19 19.92
N VAL A 197 3.41 0.49 18.79
CA VAL A 197 3.29 1.11 17.47
C VAL A 197 1.82 1.11 17.11
N ALA A 198 1.28 2.29 16.87
CA ALA A 198 -0.03 2.48 16.26
C ALA A 198 0.15 2.83 14.78
N ARG A 199 -0.81 2.43 13.93
CA ARG A 199 -0.94 2.89 12.55
C ARG A 199 -2.35 3.40 12.29
N PHE A 200 -2.47 4.30 11.32
CA PHE A 200 -3.72 4.92 10.92
C PHE A 200 -3.58 5.57 9.53
N LEU A 201 -4.70 5.84 8.88
CA LEU A 201 -4.74 6.60 7.63
C LEU A 201 -4.95 8.09 7.89
N MET A 202 -4.28 8.93 7.12
CA MET A 202 -4.44 10.38 7.16
C MET A 202 -4.26 10.96 5.75
N THR A 203 -4.84 12.14 5.52
CA THR A 203 -4.68 12.83 4.22
C THR A 203 -3.20 13.13 3.95
N THR A 204 -2.81 13.03 2.68
CA THR A 204 -1.44 13.37 2.23
C THR A 204 -1.06 14.80 2.63
N THR A 205 -2.01 15.74 2.57
CA THR A 205 -1.79 17.16 2.90
C THR A 205 -1.43 17.37 4.37
N LEU A 206 -2.16 16.76 5.31
CA LEU A 206 -1.82 16.85 6.75
C LEU A 206 -0.57 16.04 7.07
N GLY A 207 -0.39 14.90 6.40
CA GLY A 207 0.86 14.15 6.34
C GLY A 207 2.09 15.02 6.12
N TRP A 208 2.05 15.84 5.07
CA TRP A 208 3.15 16.75 4.73
C TRP A 208 3.39 17.82 5.79
N LYS A 209 2.36 18.27 6.52
CA LYS A 209 2.53 19.21 7.64
C LYS A 209 3.24 18.57 8.84
N ILE A 210 3.05 17.26 9.05
CA ILE A 210 3.60 16.53 10.21
C ILE A 210 5.04 16.07 9.95
N VAL A 211 5.26 15.35 8.85
CA VAL A 211 6.56 14.73 8.54
C VAL A 211 7.36 15.46 7.45
N GLY A 212 6.80 16.52 6.85
CA GLY A 212 7.42 17.32 5.79
C GLY A 212 6.94 16.97 4.37
N ASP A 213 7.12 17.91 3.45
CA ASP A 213 6.72 17.83 2.04
C ASP A 213 7.36 16.64 1.31
N ALA A 214 6.54 15.71 0.80
CA ALA A 214 7.01 14.51 0.10
C ALA A 214 7.80 14.81 -1.18
N THR A 215 7.54 15.93 -1.85
CA THR A 215 8.27 16.31 -3.07
C THR A 215 9.72 16.71 -2.81
N LYS A 216 10.03 17.10 -1.56
CA LYS A 216 11.36 17.50 -1.10
C LYS A 216 12.11 16.36 -0.40
N ARG A 217 11.46 15.21 -0.21
CA ARG A 217 12.03 14.03 0.45
C ARG A 217 12.89 13.23 -0.53
N ARG A 218 14.22 13.22 -0.32
CA ARG A 218 15.13 12.36 -1.09
C ARG A 218 15.02 10.88 -0.66
N LEU A 219 14.79 10.02 -1.67
CA LEU A 219 14.76 8.54 -1.66
C LEU A 219 13.64 7.87 -0.85
N ALA A 220 13.02 6.87 -1.46
CA ALA A 220 11.97 6.01 -0.92
C ALA A 220 12.40 5.08 0.24
N SER A 221 13.54 5.35 0.89
CA SER A 221 14.21 4.48 1.87
C SER A 221 14.57 5.17 3.18
N THR A 222 13.92 6.29 3.50
CA THR A 222 14.12 7.01 4.76
C THR A 222 12.85 6.95 5.62
N VAL A 223 13.02 6.77 6.93
CA VAL A 223 11.96 7.00 7.92
C VAL A 223 11.99 8.47 8.28
N TYR A 224 10.89 9.18 8.03
CA TYR A 224 10.72 10.56 8.46
C TYR A 224 9.95 10.55 9.77
N SER A 225 10.56 11.06 10.84
CA SER A 225 9.92 11.11 12.15
C SER A 225 9.91 12.53 12.69
N ASN A 226 8.80 12.93 13.30
CA ASN A 226 8.68 14.22 13.96
C ASN A 226 7.95 14.08 15.30
N VAL A 227 8.34 14.91 16.27
CA VAL A 227 7.58 15.05 17.51
C VAL A 227 6.55 16.14 17.26
N VAL A 228 5.27 15.76 17.29
CA VAL A 228 4.21 16.69 16.91
C VAL A 228 3.79 17.54 18.11
N PRO A 229 3.71 18.88 17.97
CA PRO A 229 3.23 19.74 19.03
C PRO A 229 1.76 19.50 19.35
N LYS A 230 1.39 19.73 20.63
CA LYS A 230 0.03 19.48 21.14
C LYS A 230 -1.09 20.14 20.33
N LYS A 231 -0.83 21.32 19.76
CA LYS A 231 -1.80 22.07 18.95
C LYS A 231 -2.25 21.36 17.67
N LEU A 232 -1.52 20.37 17.17
CA LEU A 232 -1.84 19.68 15.91
C LEU A 232 -2.72 18.44 16.10
N ALA A 233 -2.88 17.90 17.32
CA ALA A 233 -3.68 16.69 17.48
C ALA A 233 -5.18 16.84 17.26
N PRO A 234 -5.83 17.98 17.53
CA PRO A 234 -7.21 18.17 17.11
C PRO A 234 -7.36 18.02 15.59
N GLN A 235 -6.40 18.54 14.80
CA GLN A 235 -6.39 18.40 13.35
C GLN A 235 -6.14 16.94 12.92
N ILE A 236 -5.20 16.25 13.58
CA ILE A 236 -4.95 14.82 13.33
C ILE A 236 -6.21 13.99 13.60
N ASN A 237 -6.83 14.17 14.76
CA ASN A 237 -8.01 13.41 15.16
C ASN A 237 -9.21 13.68 14.24
N GLN A 238 -9.34 14.90 13.70
CA GLN A 238 -10.38 15.23 12.72
C GLN A 238 -10.14 14.60 11.34
N GLU A 239 -8.88 14.40 10.96
CA GLU A 239 -8.49 13.90 9.64
C GLU A 239 -8.16 12.40 9.61
N LEU A 240 -8.43 11.66 10.69
CA LEU A 240 -8.23 10.20 10.69
C LEU A 240 -9.14 9.55 9.64
N GLY A 241 -8.53 8.97 8.61
CA GLY A 241 -9.23 8.25 7.55
C GLY A 241 -9.63 6.82 7.94
N SER A 242 -9.12 6.31 9.06
CA SER A 242 -9.42 4.97 9.59
C SER A 242 -9.35 4.94 11.13
N PRO A 243 -9.97 3.94 11.78
CA PRO A 243 -9.64 3.61 13.17
C PRO A 243 -8.14 3.37 13.34
N ILE A 244 -7.67 3.60 14.56
CA ILE A 244 -6.29 3.33 14.96
C ILE A 244 -6.11 1.82 15.14
N GLU A 245 -5.03 1.26 14.59
CA GLU A 245 -4.66 -0.15 14.76
C GLU A 245 -3.31 -0.26 15.45
N PHE A 246 -3.16 -1.21 16.37
CA PHE A 246 -1.94 -1.46 17.13
C PHE A 246 -1.18 -2.67 16.60
N LEU A 247 0.14 -2.56 16.55
CA LEU A 247 1.02 -3.68 16.22
C LEU A 247 1.08 -4.65 17.40
N THR A 248 0.74 -5.91 17.15
CA THR A 248 0.82 -7.01 18.13
C THR A 248 1.69 -8.15 17.60
N ARG A 249 1.93 -9.18 18.43
CA ARG A 249 2.60 -10.43 18.01
C ARG A 249 1.88 -11.12 16.85
N ARG A 250 0.56 -10.95 16.72
CA ARG A 250 -0.25 -11.55 15.64
C ARG A 250 -0.43 -10.62 14.44
N GLY A 251 0.16 -9.42 14.49
CA GLY A 251 0.01 -8.36 13.50
C GLY A 251 -0.87 -7.23 13.97
N TRP A 252 -1.45 -6.51 13.01
CA TRP A 252 -2.29 -5.35 13.28
C TRP A 252 -3.62 -5.79 13.85
N SER A 253 -3.99 -5.19 14.97
CA SER A 253 -5.30 -5.32 15.60
C SER A 253 -5.88 -3.94 15.72
N SER A 254 -7.15 -3.78 15.34
CA SER A 254 -7.94 -2.67 15.89
C SER A 254 -7.91 -2.79 17.41
#